data_AF-A0A562C189-F1
#
_entry.id   AF-A0A562C189-F1
#
_cell.length_a   1.000
_cell.length_b   1.000
_cell.length_c   1.000
_cell.angle_alpha   90.00
_cell.angle_beta   90.00
_cell.angle_gamma   90.00
#
_symmetry.space_group_name_H-M   'P 1'
#
loop_
_entity.id
_entity.type
_entity.pdbx_description
1 polymer ?
#
loop_
_entity_poly.entity_id
_entity_poly.type
_entity_poly.pdbx_seq_one_letter_code
_entity_poly.pdbx_strand_id
1 'polypeptide(L)'
;KPIAHLYKTQVYGMARHLGLPDRLCEAQPTTDTYSLEQGQDEFYFALPYRSMDLALWALEHGVEAGELAKALDITPVQAAAVYEDIARKRRTTRPLHLRPLLLGTVPSVDAAT
;
A
#
# COMPACT_ATOMS: atom_id res chain seq x y z
N LYS A 1 5.57 -12.88 -1.52
CA LYS A 1 5.78 -11.43 -1.79
C LYS A 1 6.87 -10.92 -0.83
N PRO A 2 8.16 -10.91 -1.22
CA PRO A 2 9.28 -10.78 -0.29
C PRO A 2 9.34 -9.43 0.43
N ILE A 3 8.87 -8.36 -0.20
CA ILE A 3 8.92 -6.98 0.32
C ILE A 3 7.53 -6.42 0.66
N ALA A 4 6.48 -7.25 0.69
CA ALA A 4 5.10 -6.76 0.90
C ALA A 4 4.81 -6.25 2.31
N HIS A 5 5.71 -6.49 3.26
CA HIS A 5 5.62 -6.00 4.63
C HIS A 5 6.35 -4.66 4.83
N LEU A 6 6.98 -4.13 3.78
CA LEU A 6 7.70 -2.87 3.81
C LEU A 6 6.81 -1.76 3.27
N TYR A 7 6.85 -0.61 3.93
CA TYR A 7 6.31 0.64 3.41
C TYR A 7 7.12 1.15 2.20
N LYS A 8 6.53 2.02 1.38
CA LYS A 8 7.17 2.46 0.13
C LYS A 8 8.49 3.20 0.40
N THR A 9 8.52 4.03 1.43
CA THR A 9 9.73 4.72 1.94
C THR A 9 10.81 3.76 2.39
N GLN A 10 10.45 2.64 3.04
CA GLN A 10 11.41 1.60 3.45
C GLN A 10 11.99 0.87 2.24
N VAL A 11 11.18 0.61 1.20
CA VAL A 11 11.67 0.05 -0.08
C VAL A 11 12.69 0.98 -0.73
N TYR A 12 12.43 2.29 -0.75
CA TYR A 12 13.40 3.27 -1.26
C TYR A 12 14.67 3.37 -0.39
N GLY A 13 14.55 3.26 0.93
CA GLY A 13 15.69 3.19 1.83
C GLY A 13 16.57 1.96 1.55
N MET A 14 15.93 0.81 1.38
CA MET A 14 16.60 -0.44 1.01
C MET A 14 17.27 -0.36 -0.37
N ALA A 15 16.61 0.22 -1.37
CA ALA A 15 17.17 0.40 -2.70
C ALA A 15 18.49 1.20 -2.67
N ARG A 16 18.53 2.30 -1.90
CA ARG A 16 19.75 3.08 -1.68
C ARG A 16 20.83 2.28 -0.97
N HIS A 17 20.46 1.55 0.08
CA HIS A 17 21.41 0.71 0.84
C HIS A 17 22.05 -0.38 -0.03
N LEU A 18 21.30 -0.93 -0.98
CA LEU A 18 21.78 -1.94 -1.94
C LEU A 18 22.58 -1.35 -3.11
N GLY A 19 22.73 -0.02 -3.20
CA GLY A 19 23.50 0.64 -4.26
C GLY A 19 22.82 0.66 -5.62
N LEU A 20 21.48 0.67 -5.68
CA LEU A 20 20.76 0.82 -6.94
C LEU A 20 21.00 2.22 -7.54
N PRO A 21 21.01 2.36 -8.89
CA PRO A 21 21.17 3.66 -9.55
C PRO A 21 20.19 4.73 -9.05
N ASP A 22 20.65 5.98 -8.93
CA ASP A 22 19.85 7.10 -8.43
C ASP A 22 18.55 7.29 -9.22
N ARG A 23 18.61 7.13 -10.55
CA ARG A 23 17.43 7.18 -11.42
C ARG A 23 16.31 6.22 -11.01
N LEU A 24 16.63 5.10 -10.34
CA LEU A 24 15.63 4.16 -9.80
C LEU A 24 15.20 4.55 -8.38
N CYS A 25 16.11 5.10 -7.58
CA CYS A 25 15.84 5.52 -6.21
C CYS A 25 15.04 6.84 -6.12
N GLU A 26 15.01 7.61 -7.22
CA GLU A 26 14.36 8.92 -7.32
C GLU A 26 13.16 8.93 -8.28
N ALA A 27 12.99 7.87 -9.09
CA ALA A 27 11.84 7.74 -9.97
C ALA A 27 10.53 7.87 -9.18
N GLN A 28 9.64 8.75 -9.66
CA GLN A 28 8.28 8.81 -9.16
C GLN A 28 7.57 7.48 -9.44
N PRO A 29 6.92 6.86 -8.43
CA PRO A 29 6.15 5.64 -8.66
C PRO A 29 5.01 5.85 -9.65
N THR A 30 4.86 4.92 -10.58
CA THR A 30 3.72 4.84 -11.50
C THR A 30 3.26 3.38 -11.66
N THR A 31 1.97 3.15 -11.89
CA THR A 31 1.45 1.82 -12.30
C THR A 31 1.52 1.62 -13.82
N ASP A 32 2.03 2.62 -14.57
CA ASP A 32 2.24 2.54 -16.03
C ASP A 32 1.00 2.05 -16.79
N THR A 33 -0.19 2.44 -16.30
CA THR A 33 -1.48 1.92 -16.80
C THR A 33 -1.99 2.72 -18.00
N TYR A 34 -1.59 3.98 -18.12
CA TYR A 34 -1.98 4.88 -19.19
C TYR A 34 -0.73 5.57 -19.77
N SER A 35 -0.76 5.88 -21.07
CA SER A 35 0.38 6.49 -21.78
C SER A 35 0.62 7.97 -21.43
N LEU A 36 -0.31 8.63 -20.73
CA LEU A 36 -0.17 10.00 -20.26
C LEU A 36 0.57 10.00 -18.92
N GLU A 37 1.42 11.01 -18.67
CA GLU A 37 2.04 11.21 -17.36
C GLU A 37 0.95 11.36 -16.29
N GLN A 38 0.90 10.41 -15.36
CA GLN A 38 -0.02 10.42 -14.23
C GLN A 38 0.76 10.22 -12.95
N GLY A 39 0.62 11.17 -12.01
CA GLY A 39 0.99 10.96 -10.62
C GLY A 39 0.00 10.03 -9.95
N GLN A 40 0.43 8.82 -9.57
CA GLN A 40 -0.39 7.86 -8.83
C GLN A 40 -0.86 8.39 -7.47
N ASP A 41 -0.07 9.31 -6.92
CA ASP A 41 -0.27 10.08 -5.71
C ASP A 41 -1.64 10.79 -5.70
N GLU A 42 -2.19 11.14 -6.88
CA GLU A 42 -3.45 11.88 -7.01
C GLU A 42 -4.65 10.99 -7.37
N PHE A 43 -4.44 9.83 -8.00
CA PHE A 43 -5.56 9.08 -8.60
C PHE A 43 -6.03 7.88 -7.78
N TYR A 44 -5.11 7.11 -7.19
CA TYR A 44 -5.47 5.93 -6.40
C TYR A 44 -5.36 6.15 -4.91
N PHE A 45 -4.37 6.91 -4.43
CA PHE A 45 -4.17 7.18 -3.01
C PHE A 45 -4.62 8.59 -2.65
N ALA A 46 -5.20 8.76 -1.45
CA ALA A 46 -5.65 10.07 -0.97
C ALA A 46 -4.49 10.97 -0.45
N LEU A 47 -3.26 10.44 -0.43
CA LEU A 47 -2.08 11.11 0.12
C LEU A 47 -0.81 10.73 -0.68
N PRO A 48 0.19 11.62 -0.73
CA PRO A 48 1.53 11.27 -1.21
C PRO A 48 2.14 10.11 -0.43
N TYR A 49 3.05 9.34 -1.05
CA TYR A 49 3.57 8.08 -0.48
C TYR A 49 4.14 8.19 0.93
N ARG A 50 4.89 9.25 1.23
CA ARG A 50 5.45 9.43 2.58
C ARG A 50 4.35 9.60 3.63
N SER A 51 3.33 10.38 3.31
CA SER A 51 2.17 10.62 4.18
C SER A 51 1.28 9.38 4.28
N MET A 52 1.10 8.64 3.18
CA MET A 52 0.37 7.37 3.17
C MET A 52 1.07 6.29 4.01
N ASP A 53 2.40 6.18 3.95
CA ASP A 53 3.16 5.26 4.79
C ASP A 53 2.95 5.56 6.28
N LEU A 54 2.94 6.85 6.66
CA LEU A 54 2.65 7.25 8.04
C LEU A 54 1.21 6.92 8.43
N ALA A 55 0.24 7.15 7.55
CA ALA A 55 -1.16 6.83 7.79
C ALA A 55 -1.39 5.31 7.95
N LEU A 56 -0.72 4.49 7.14
CA LEU A 56 -0.77 3.03 7.25
C LEU A 56 -0.18 2.55 8.58
N TRP A 57 0.99 3.09 8.95
CA TRP A 57 1.62 2.80 10.23
C TRP A 57 0.71 3.19 11.40
N ALA A 58 0.19 4.41 11.39
CA ALA A 58 -0.69 4.94 12.42
C ALA A 58 -1.94 4.07 12.60
N LEU A 59 -2.59 3.68 11.50
CA LEU A 59 -3.76 2.80 11.53
C LEU A 59 -3.43 1.41 12.11
N GLU A 60 -2.29 0.83 11.72
CA GLU A 60 -1.85 -0.48 12.21
C GLU A 60 -1.49 -0.50 13.69
N HIS A 61 -1.10 0.66 14.25
CA HIS A 61 -0.73 0.83 15.64
C HIS A 61 -1.86 1.42 16.49
N GLY A 62 -3.07 1.58 15.94
CA GLY A 62 -4.23 2.10 16.67
C GLY A 62 -4.11 3.57 17.06
N VAL A 63 -3.36 4.36 16.30
CA VAL A 63 -3.23 5.80 16.53
C VAL A 63 -4.51 6.51 16.09
N GLU A 64 -5.03 7.36 16.97
CA GLU A 64 -6.23 8.14 16.72
C GLU A 64 -6.07 9.08 15.52
N ALA A 65 -7.16 9.25 14.73
CA ALA A 65 -7.13 10.09 13.53
C ALA A 65 -6.73 11.54 13.82
N GLY A 66 -7.04 12.06 15.03
CA GLY A 66 -6.63 13.39 15.46
C GLY A 66 -5.12 13.55 15.62
N GLU A 67 -4.40 12.50 16.03
CA GLU A 67 -2.94 12.52 16.13
C GLU A 67 -2.29 12.43 14.75
N LEU A 68 -2.85 11.58 13.86
CA LEU A 68 -2.43 11.55 12.46
C LEU A 68 -2.62 12.91 11.77
N ALA A 69 -3.75 13.56 12.04
CA ALA A 69 -4.08 14.87 11.50
C ALA A 69 -3.01 15.92 11.85
N LYS A 70 -2.56 15.95 13.11
CA LYS A 70 -1.46 16.81 13.56
C LYS A 70 -0.15 16.48 12.84
N ALA A 71 0.17 15.18 12.73
CA ALA A 71 1.43 14.73 12.14
C ALA A 71 1.52 15.03 10.62
N LEU A 72 0.38 15.07 9.94
CA LEU A 72 0.28 15.32 8.50
C LEU A 72 -0.14 16.76 8.14
N ASP A 73 -0.37 17.62 9.13
CA ASP A 73 -0.89 18.98 8.94
C ASP A 73 -2.19 19.02 8.11
N ILE A 74 -3.13 18.14 8.47
CA ILE A 74 -4.47 18.05 7.85
C ILE A 74 -5.56 18.13 8.92
N THR A 75 -6.82 18.24 8.51
CA THR A 75 -7.94 18.23 9.45
C THR A 75 -8.22 16.82 9.99
N PRO A 76 -8.77 16.68 11.23
CA PRO A 76 -9.20 15.38 11.76
C PRO A 76 -10.22 14.66 10.86
N VAL A 77 -11.08 15.41 10.16
CA VAL A 77 -12.05 14.86 9.21
C VAL A 77 -11.35 14.24 8.01
N GLN A 78 -10.33 14.89 7.46
CA GLN A 78 -9.52 14.34 6.37
C GLN A 78 -8.75 13.10 6.83
N ALA A 79 -8.16 13.11 8.03
CA ALA A 79 -7.45 11.95 8.56
C ALA A 79 -8.39 10.74 8.76
N ALA A 80 -9.61 10.96 9.28
CA ALA A 80 -10.62 9.91 9.38
C ALA A 80 -11.03 9.36 8.01
N ALA A 81 -11.20 10.24 7.01
CA ALA A 81 -11.51 9.82 5.64
C ALA A 81 -10.39 8.97 5.02
N VAL A 82 -9.12 9.29 5.31
CA VAL A 82 -7.96 8.47 4.91
C VAL A 82 -8.03 7.08 5.52
N TYR A 83 -8.34 6.96 6.82
CA TYR A 83 -8.50 5.65 7.47
C TYR A 83 -9.63 4.83 6.85
N GLU A 84 -10.79 5.43 6.60
CA GLU A 84 -11.91 4.76 5.94
C GLU A 84 -11.56 4.30 4.52
N ASP A 85 -10.83 5.11 3.77
CA ASP A 85 -10.35 4.75 2.44
C ASP A 85 -9.38 3.56 2.47
N ILE A 86 -8.43 3.54 3.42
CA ILE A 86 -7.53 2.38 3.62
C ILE A 86 -8.34 1.12 3.97
N ALA A 87 -9.27 1.22 4.92
CA ALA A 87 -10.11 0.10 5.35
C ALA A 87 -10.97 -0.44 4.20
N ARG A 88 -11.57 0.46 3.41
CA ARG A 88 -12.35 0.13 2.22
C ARG A 88 -11.50 -0.63 1.20
N LYS A 89 -10.31 -0.11 0.85
CA LYS A 89 -9.40 -0.76 -0.11
C LYS A 89 -9.00 -2.15 0.36
N ARG A 90 -8.60 -2.32 1.64
CA ARG A 90 -8.29 -3.64 2.22
C ARG A 90 -9.46 -4.61 2.09
N ARG A 91 -10.69 -4.15 2.31
CA ARG A 91 -11.90 -4.96 2.19
C ARG A 91 -12.17 -5.39 0.74
N THR A 92 -12.11 -4.45 -0.20
CA THR A 92 -12.45 -4.70 -1.60
C THR A 92 -11.36 -5.49 -2.34
N THR A 93 -10.09 -5.37 -1.94
CA THR A 93 -8.97 -6.10 -2.56
C THR A 93 -8.65 -7.43 -1.87
N ARG A 94 -9.34 -7.79 -0.77
CA ARG A 94 -9.13 -9.05 -0.05
C ARG A 94 -9.06 -10.29 -0.98
N PRO A 95 -9.94 -10.44 -2.00
CA PRO A 95 -9.85 -11.57 -2.93
C PRO A 95 -8.50 -11.66 -3.67
N LEU A 96 -7.87 -10.53 -4.00
CA LEU A 96 -6.56 -10.45 -4.69
C LEU A 96 -5.38 -10.87 -3.80
N HIS A 97 -5.63 -11.18 -2.53
CA HIS A 97 -4.63 -11.62 -1.56
C HIS A 97 -4.83 -13.07 -1.10
N LEU A 98 -5.92 -13.72 -1.54
CA LEU A 98 -6.18 -15.11 -1.23
C LEU A 98 -5.23 -16.03 -2.01
N ARG A 99 -4.93 -17.19 -1.42
CA ARG A 99 -4.35 -18.30 -2.17
C ARG A 99 -5.37 -18.80 -3.20
N PRO A 100 -4.93 -19.46 -4.28
CA PRO A 100 -5.84 -20.14 -5.19
C PRO A 100 -6.83 -21.02 -4.42
N LEU A 101 -8.11 -20.88 -4.71
CA LEU A 101 -9.18 -21.69 -4.12
C LEU A 101 -9.63 -22.71 -5.15
N LEU A 102 -9.70 -23.97 -4.75
CA LEU A 102 -10.31 -25.02 -5.56
C LEU A 102 -11.83 -24.95 -5.42
N LEU A 103 -12.54 -25.00 -6.55
CA LEU A 103 -14.01 -25.10 -6.58
C LEU A 103 -14.43 -26.56 -6.56
N GLY A 104 -14.15 -27.25 -5.44
CA GLY A 104 -14.43 -28.67 -5.23
C GLY A 104 -13.16 -29.53 -5.18
N THR A 105 -13.36 -30.83 -4.95
CA THR A 105 -12.28 -31.81 -4.90
C THR A 105 -11.72 -32.10 -6.29
N VAL A 106 -10.40 -32.10 -6.43
CA VAL A 106 -9.71 -32.51 -7.65
C VAL A 106 -9.00 -33.82 -7.34
N PRO A 107 -9.47 -34.97 -7.86
CA PRO A 107 -8.96 -36.29 -7.48
C PRO A 107 -7.45 -36.46 -7.65
N SER A 108 -6.84 -35.80 -8.63
CA SER A 108 -5.39 -35.85 -8.87
C SER A 108 -4.55 -35.00 -7.92
N VAL A 109 -5.16 -34.09 -7.17
CA VAL A 109 -4.49 -33.19 -6.21
C VAL A 109 -4.76 -33.65 -4.77
N ASP A 110 -5.97 -34.16 -4.50
CA ASP A 110 -6.41 -34.52 -3.14
C ASP A 110 -6.05 -35.97 -2.74
N ALA A 111 -5.65 -36.84 -3.67
CA ALA A 111 -5.34 -38.25 -3.39
C ALA A 111 -3.96 -38.51 -2.78
N ALA A 112 -3.15 -37.46 -2.55
CA ALA A 112 -1.85 -37.59 -1.90
C ALA A 112 -1.91 -37.00 -0.48
N THR A 113 -2.38 -37.81 0.47
CA THR A 113 -2.10 -37.63 1.90
C THR A 113 -1.87 -39.00 2.52
#